data_AF-A0A4R6M1T8-F1
#
_entry.id   AF-A0A4R6M1T8-F1
#
_cell.length_a   1.000
_cell.length_b   1.000
_cell.length_c   1.000
_cell.angle_alpha   90.00
_cell.angle_beta   90.00
_cell.angle_gamma   90.00
#
_symmetry.space_group_name_H-M   'P 1'
#
loop_
_entity.id
_entity.type
_entity.pdbx_description
1 polymer ?
#
loop_
_entity_poly.entity_id
_entity_poly.type
_entity_poly.pdbx_seq_one_letter_code
_entity_poly.pdbx_strand_id
1 'polypeptide(L)'
;MSEKKERLQFYIDQDANEKLGIISEKLGVSKASLVREGVNKILKEKLPLEKDTAYELIGLIDQEFEDNNIAKNHDQYLYTTA
;
A
#
# COMPACT_ATOMS: atom_id res chain seq x y z
N MET A 1 -1.97 19.07 -0.43
CA MET A 1 -2.99 19.25 0.62
C MET A 1 -2.38 18.81 1.93
N SER A 2 -2.52 19.59 3.02
CA SER A 2 -1.99 19.18 4.32
C SER A 2 -2.83 18.01 4.83
N GLU A 3 -2.27 16.80 4.87
CA GLU A 3 -2.95 15.64 5.46
C GLU A 3 -3.35 15.97 6.90
N LYS A 4 -4.62 15.75 7.22
CA LYS A 4 -5.15 16.00 8.56
C LYS A 4 -4.49 15.01 9.51
N LYS A 5 -3.70 15.52 10.47
CA LYS A 5 -3.07 14.70 11.50
C LYS A 5 -4.03 14.49 12.66
N GLU A 6 -4.20 13.23 13.06
CA GLU A 6 -4.94 12.87 14.26
C GLU A 6 -3.97 12.66 15.44
N ARG A 7 -4.37 13.10 16.64
CA ARG A 7 -3.55 12.96 17.84
C ARG A 7 -3.74 11.57 18.42
N LEU A 8 -2.64 10.82 18.51
CA LEU A 8 -2.57 9.53 19.20
C LEU A 8 -1.64 9.65 20.42
N GLN A 9 -2.11 9.20 21.60
CA GLN A 9 -1.31 9.13 22.82
C GLN A 9 -1.11 7.67 23.22
N PHE A 10 0.13 7.30 23.55
CA PHE A 10 0.50 5.94 23.92
C PHE A 10 1.68 5.99 24.90
N TYR A 11 1.83 4.93 25.69
CA TYR A 11 3.00 4.74 26.54
C TYR A 11 4.12 4.06 25.75
N ILE A 12 5.37 4.41 26.06
CA ILE A 12 6.57 3.75 25.57
C ILE A 12 7.54 3.52 26.72
N ASP A 13 8.43 2.55 26.56
CA ASP A 13 9.50 2.32 27.51
C ASP A 13 10.41 3.55 27.62
N GLN A 14 10.90 3.81 28.83
CA GLN A 14 11.78 4.96 29.10
C GLN A 14 13.04 4.89 28.23
N ASP A 15 13.68 3.73 28.15
CA ASP A 15 14.87 3.49 27.31
C ASP A 15 14.59 3.79 25.82
N ALA A 16 13.41 3.43 25.31
CA ALA A 16 13.02 3.75 23.94
C ALA A 16 12.86 5.27 23.74
N ASN A 17 12.29 6.00 24.70
CA ASN A 17 12.15 7.45 24.64
C ASN A 17 13.52 8.17 24.67
N GLU A 18 14.46 7.66 25.47
CA GLU A 18 15.83 8.17 25.57
C GLU A 18 16.58 7.97 24.25
N LYS A 19 16.54 6.75 23.70
CA LYS A 19 17.13 6.43 22.39
C LYS A 19 16.54 7.27 21.25
N LEU A 20 15.22 7.49 21.25
CA LEU A 20 14.57 8.42 20.31
C LEU A 20 15.10 9.85 20.46
N GLY A 21 15.44 10.30 21.67
CA GLY A 21 16.08 11.58 21.93
C GLY A 21 17.43 11.70 21.24
N ILE A 22 18.32 10.76 21.50
CA ILE A 22 19.66 10.73 20.91
C ILE A 22 19.60 10.75 19.38
N ILE A 23 18.72 9.94 18.78
CA ILE A 23 18.55 9.88 17.32
C ILE A 23 17.96 11.19 16.79
N SER A 24 16.97 11.75 17.49
CA SER A 24 16.31 13.00 17.09
C SER A 24 17.29 14.18 17.04
N GLU A 25 18.18 14.28 18.04
CA GLU A 25 19.23 15.30 18.10
C GLU A 25 20.27 15.09 16.99
N LYS A 26 20.74 13.85 16.82
CA LYS A 26 21.72 13.50 15.79
C LYS A 26 21.24 13.82 14.37
N LEU A 27 19.95 13.62 14.10
CA LEU A 27 19.36 13.83 12.78
C LEU A 27 18.72 15.22 12.60
N GLY A 28 18.62 16.03 13.66
CA GLY A 28 17.97 17.34 13.61
C GLY A 28 16.46 17.28 13.31
N VAL A 29 15.78 16.20 13.70
CA VAL A 29 14.34 15.99 13.47
C VAL A 29 13.60 15.79 14.79
N SER A 30 12.29 16.04 14.82
CA SER A 30 11.49 15.76 16.03
C SER A 30 11.36 14.26 16.31
N LYS A 31 11.28 13.86 17.59
CA LYS A 31 10.91 12.48 17.99
C LYS A 31 9.62 11.99 17.31
N ALA A 32 8.64 12.89 17.19
CA ALA A 32 7.39 12.59 16.50
C ALA A 32 7.58 12.26 15.01
N SER A 33 8.62 12.79 14.36
CA SER A 33 8.97 12.44 12.99
C SER A 33 9.46 10.99 12.91
N LEU A 34 10.36 10.60 13.82
CA LEU A 34 10.87 9.23 13.91
C LEU A 34 9.75 8.23 14.18
N VAL A 35 8.84 8.56 15.10
CA VAL A 35 7.67 7.72 15.39
C VAL A 35 6.80 7.56 14.13
N ARG A 36 6.48 8.64 13.42
CA ARG A 36 5.70 8.57 12.17
C ARG A 36 6.40 7.74 11.11
N GLU A 37 7.72 7.88 10.96
CA GLU A 37 8.51 7.08 10.03
C GLU A 37 8.43 5.59 10.36
N GLY A 38 8.63 5.23 11.63
CA GLY A 38 8.52 3.84 12.10
C GLY A 38 7.13 3.26 11.88
N VAL A 39 6.07 4.03 12.20
CA VAL A 39 4.68 3.63 11.92
C VAL A 39 4.46 3.42 10.42
N ASN A 40 4.87 4.36 9.57
CA ASN A 40 4.72 4.26 8.12
C ASN A 40 5.47 3.06 7.53
N LYS A 41 6.65 2.73 8.08
CA LYS A 41 7.42 1.55 7.68
C LYS A 41 6.65 0.27 7.99
N ILE A 42 6.14 0.13 9.21
CA ILE A 42 5.32 -1.02 9.61
C ILE A 42 4.07 -1.13 8.74
N LEU A 43 3.36 -0.02 8.50
CA LEU A 43 2.16 -0.02 7.67
C LEU A 43 2.47 -0.48 6.24
N LYS A 44 3.54 0.03 5.61
CA LYS A 44 3.96 -0.42 4.27
C LYS A 44 4.38 -1.88 4.22
N GLU A 45 5.01 -2.39 5.28
CA GLU A 45 5.47 -3.77 5.34
C GLU A 45 4.34 -4.76 5.63
N LYS A 46 3.30 -4.34 6.36
CA LYS A 46 2.26 -5.24 6.88
C LYS A 46 0.91 -5.09 6.19
N LEU A 47 0.58 -3.92 5.68
CA LEU A 47 -0.60 -3.75 4.84
C LEU A 47 -0.19 -4.08 3.41
N PRO A 48 -0.91 -4.99 2.72
CA PRO A 48 -0.78 -5.06 1.27
C PRO A 48 -1.05 -3.66 0.72
N LEU A 49 -0.21 -3.19 -0.20
CA LEU A 49 -0.58 -2.12 -1.14
C LEU A 49 -1.97 -2.50 -1.63
N GLU A 50 -2.94 -1.59 -1.46
CA GLU A 50 -4.38 -1.79 -1.64
C GLU A 50 -4.72 -2.98 -2.52
N LYS A 51 -5.64 -3.85 -2.05
CA LYS A 51 -6.36 -4.84 -2.86
C LYS A 51 -6.48 -4.31 -4.29
N ASP A 52 -5.62 -4.77 -5.17
CA ASP A 52 -5.69 -4.37 -6.56
C ASP A 52 -7.05 -4.89 -7.03
N THR A 53 -7.99 -3.99 -7.32
CA THR A 53 -9.32 -4.39 -7.78
C THR A 53 -9.18 -5.25 -9.05
N ALA A 54 -8.08 -5.10 -9.80
CA ALA A 54 -7.75 -6.00 -10.90
C ALA A 54 -7.47 -7.44 -10.44
N TYR A 55 -6.90 -7.66 -9.26
CA TYR A 55 -6.75 -9.01 -8.69
C TYR A 55 -8.09 -9.64 -8.31
N GLU A 56 -9.09 -8.85 -7.91
CA GLU A 56 -10.47 -9.35 -7.71
C GLU A 56 -11.17 -9.70 -9.04
N LEU A 57 -10.64 -9.24 -10.19
CA LEU A 57 -11.12 -9.62 -11.53
C LEU A 57 -10.49 -10.94 -12.04
N ILE A 58 -9.30 -11.30 -11.55
CA ILE A 58 -8.61 -12.55 -11.95
C ILE A 58 -9.39 -13.73 -11.36
N GLY A 59 -10.09 -14.47 -12.23
CA GLY A 59 -10.88 -15.65 -11.84
C GLY A 59 -12.39 -15.44 -11.77
N LEU A 60 -12.92 -14.27 -12.14
CA LEU A 60 -14.38 -14.09 -12.32
C LEU A 60 -14.93 -14.73 -13.60
N ILE A 61 -14.06 -15.27 -14.45
CA ILE A 61 -14.43 -16.02 -15.65
C ILE A 61 -14.23 -17.51 -15.33
N ASP A 62 -15.27 -18.14 -14.79
CA ASP A 62 -15.31 -19.58 -14.51
C ASP A 62 -15.57 -20.44 -15.76
N GLN A 63 -15.82 -19.80 -16.91
CA GLN A 63 -15.94 -20.49 -18.19
C GLN A 63 -14.58 -20.51 -18.88
N GLU A 64 -13.96 -21.69 -18.92
CA GLU A 64 -12.98 -22.01 -19.96
C GLU A 64 -13.68 -21.81 -21.31
N PHE A 65 -13.45 -20.66 -21.95
CA PHE A 65 -13.77 -20.52 -23.36
C PHE A 65 -12.86 -21.51 -24.09
N GLU A 66 -13.44 -22.58 -24.64
CA GLU A 66 -12.73 -23.66 -25.36
C GLU A 66 -11.82 -23.12 -26.48
N ASP A 67 -12.05 -21.89 -26.92
CA ASP A 67 -11.32 -21.24 -28.00
C ASP A 67 -10.31 -20.21 -27.47
N ASN A 68 -9.05 -20.65 -27.34
CA ASN A 68 -7.87 -19.83 -26.99
C ASN A 68 -7.57 -18.69 -28.01
N ASN A 69 -8.42 -18.52 -29.01
CA ASN A 69 -8.24 -17.59 -30.12
C ASN A 69 -8.77 -16.17 -29.81
N ILE A 70 -9.58 -16.01 -28.75
CA ILE A 70 -10.17 -14.72 -28.36
C ILE A 70 -9.07 -13.71 -27.98
N ALA A 71 -8.09 -14.13 -27.18
CA ALA A 71 -6.97 -13.26 -26.80
C ALA A 71 -6.09 -12.89 -28.00
N LYS A 72 -6.02 -13.76 -29.02
CA LYS A 72 -5.14 -13.60 -30.19
C LYS A 72 -5.76 -12.75 -31.29
N ASN A 73 -7.07 -12.85 -31.49
CA ASN A 73 -7.80 -12.15 -32.56
C ASN A 73 -8.78 -11.10 -32.01
N HIS A 74 -8.52 -10.58 -30.80
CA HIS A 74 -9.40 -9.63 -30.11
C HIS A 74 -9.81 -8.46 -31.00
N ASP A 75 -8.88 -7.91 -31.80
CA ASP A 75 -9.16 -6.83 -32.74
C ASP A 75 -10.22 -7.22 -33.78
N GLN A 76 -10.16 -8.43 -34.34
CA GLN A 76 -11.14 -8.90 -35.31
C GLN A 76 -12.55 -8.96 -34.72
N TYR A 77 -12.68 -9.37 -33.45
CA TYR A 77 -13.96 -9.42 -32.74
C TYR A 77 -14.47 -8.03 -32.35
N LEU A 78 -13.59 -7.08 -32.04
CA LEU A 78 -13.99 -5.70 -31.76
C LEU A 78 -14.42 -4.93 -33.01
N TYR A 79 -13.87 -5.27 -34.18
CA TYR A 79 -14.14 -4.56 -35.43
C TYR A 79 -15.18 -5.24 -36.34
N THR A 80 -15.76 -6.39 -35.94
CA THR A 80 -16.88 -7.01 -36.67
C THR A 80 -18.22 -6.43 -36.22
N THR A 81 -18.50 -5.21 -36.66
CA THR A 81 -19.87 -4.74 -36.85
C THR A 81 -19.94 -4.08 -38.22
N ALA A 82 -20.33 -4.90 -39.21
CA ALA A 82 -20.80 -4.46 -40.52
C ALA A 82 -22.13 -5.15 -40.77
#